data_AF-A0A7X7B838-F1
#
_entry.id   AF-A0A7X7B838-F1
#
_cell.length_a   1.000
_cell.length_b   1.000
_cell.length_c   1.000
_cell.angle_alpha   90.00
_cell.angle_beta   90.00
_cell.angle_gamma   90.00
#
_symmetry.space_group_name_H-M   'P 1'
#
loop_
_entity.id
_entity.type
_entity.pdbx_description
1 polymer ?
#
loop_
_entity_poly.entity_id
_entity_poly.type
_entity_poly.pdbx_seq_one_letter_code
_entity_poly.pdbx_strand_id
1 'polypeptide(L)'
;MELRQRIGETFVVIVAALVLVGLFNATQFTIDAFQFEVKLELSNRGLTEIVIPPLGSISVSTHKTPIRIQFTLESINLELLSGILETGKGQQELLAMFQSTGAELLRNYVIKLLLLAFLGGMAGTLLLGFTGVWACFRAGLIGLSMMVLLLVGTYSTYQVDRFNSPQFNGALQAAPWVISFAEEALTRVEDLGNQIQVISGNYDYLFEQIEALEPLGSVSGDVRILHVSDIHNNPVALELISRTVENFDVNYVIDTGDLSDYGTALEGLLTGGLAELPVPYLFVPGNHDSPATVETLQKH
;
A
#
# COMPACT_ATOMS: atom_id res chain seq x y z
N MET A 1 -6.80 -39.28 -50.47
CA MET A 1 -5.99 -38.08 -50.79
C MET A 1 -6.74 -36.79 -50.44
N GLU A 2 -8.01 -36.65 -50.84
CA GLU A 2 -8.80 -35.43 -50.61
C GLU A 2 -8.96 -35.01 -49.13
N LEU A 3 -9.12 -35.96 -48.20
CA LEU A 3 -9.28 -35.62 -46.77
C LEU A 3 -8.01 -34.97 -46.19
N ARG A 4 -6.82 -35.47 -46.55
CA ARG A 4 -5.55 -34.93 -46.08
C ARG A 4 -5.29 -33.52 -46.64
N GLN A 5 -5.74 -33.27 -47.87
CA GLN A 5 -5.65 -31.97 -48.52
C GLN A 5 -6.57 -30.94 -47.86
N ARG A 6 -7.84 -31.30 -47.60
CA ARG A 6 -8.80 -30.42 -46.90
C ARG A 6 -8.39 -30.06 -45.47
N ILE A 7 -7.76 -31.01 -44.76
CA ILE A 7 -7.20 -30.75 -43.43
C ILE A 7 -6.05 -29.75 -43.51
N GLY A 8 -5.16 -29.89 -44.50
CA GLY A 8 -4.06 -28.95 -44.73
C GLY A 8 -4.56 -27.53 -45.05
N GLU A 9 -5.56 -27.41 -45.91
CA GLU A 9 -6.19 -26.12 -46.26
C GLU A 9 -6.80 -25.43 -45.03
N THR A 10 -7.55 -26.19 -44.22
CA THR A 10 -8.17 -25.67 -42.99
C THR A 10 -7.12 -25.21 -41.99
N PHE A 11 -6.02 -25.96 -41.86
CA PHE A 11 -4.91 -25.59 -40.99
C PHE A 11 -4.25 -24.27 -41.41
N VAL A 12 -3.99 -24.08 -42.70
CA VAL A 12 -3.41 -22.82 -43.23
C VAL A 12 -4.35 -21.64 -42.97
N VAL A 13 -5.66 -21.81 -43.14
CA VAL A 13 -6.66 -20.77 -42.85
C VAL A 13 -6.64 -20.40 -41.36
N ILE A 14 -6.61 -21.39 -40.46
CA ILE A 14 -6.54 -21.16 -39.02
C ILE A 14 -5.25 -20.43 -38.64
N VAL A 15 -4.11 -20.87 -39.17
CA VAL A 15 -2.81 -20.23 -38.90
C VAL A 15 -2.81 -18.80 -39.41
N ALA A 16 -3.29 -18.55 -40.63
CA ALA A 16 -3.39 -17.19 -41.18
C ALA A 16 -4.28 -16.28 -40.33
N ALA A 17 -5.43 -16.80 -39.84
CA ALA A 17 -6.30 -16.09 -38.93
C ALA A 17 -5.58 -15.73 -37.62
N LEU A 18 -4.92 -16.70 -36.98
CA LEU A 18 -4.19 -16.47 -35.73
C LEU A 18 -2.99 -15.53 -35.90
N VAL A 19 -2.28 -15.60 -37.02
CA VAL A 19 -1.17 -14.69 -37.33
C VAL A 19 -1.69 -13.27 -37.53
N LEU A 20 -2.76 -13.07 -38.31
CA LEU A 20 -3.32 -11.74 -38.51
C LEU A 20 -3.81 -11.12 -37.19
N VAL A 21 -4.49 -11.92 -36.36
CA VAL A 21 -4.88 -11.50 -35.01
C VAL A 21 -3.62 -11.18 -34.18
N GLY A 22 -2.62 -12.05 -34.16
CA GLY A 22 -1.37 -11.84 -33.41
C GLY A 22 -0.63 -10.55 -33.78
N LEU A 23 -0.70 -10.11 -35.04
CA LEU A 23 -0.05 -8.89 -35.49
C LEU A 23 -0.85 -7.60 -35.17
N PHE A 24 -2.18 -7.66 -35.23
CA PHE A 24 -3.03 -6.46 -35.16
C PHE A 24 -3.95 -6.39 -33.93
N ASN A 25 -3.81 -7.31 -32.98
CA ASN A 25 -4.65 -7.34 -31.78
C ASN A 25 -4.37 -6.15 -30.85
N ALA A 26 -3.14 -5.63 -30.78
CA ALA A 26 -2.78 -4.55 -29.85
C ALA A 26 -3.77 -3.39 -29.91
N THR A 27 -4.30 -2.99 -28.76
CA THR A 27 -5.29 -1.91 -28.66
C THR A 27 -5.07 -1.13 -27.37
N GLN A 28 -4.97 0.19 -27.48
CA GLN A 28 -4.88 1.09 -26.35
C GLN A 28 -6.27 1.51 -25.89
N PHE A 29 -6.44 1.62 -24.59
CA PHE A 29 -7.65 2.15 -23.98
C PHE A 29 -7.29 2.93 -22.71
N THR A 30 -8.06 3.97 -22.46
CA THR A 30 -7.88 4.84 -21.30
C THR A 30 -9.01 4.58 -20.32
N ILE A 31 -8.66 4.28 -19.08
CA ILE A 31 -9.59 4.24 -17.96
C ILE A 31 -9.16 5.35 -17.00
N ASP A 32 -9.88 6.47 -17.07
CA ASP A 32 -9.64 7.65 -16.23
C ASP A 32 -8.18 8.14 -16.34
N ALA A 33 -7.41 8.12 -15.25
CA ALA A 33 -6.01 8.51 -15.22
C ALA A 33 -5.05 7.48 -15.86
N PHE A 34 -5.50 6.28 -16.22
CA PHE A 34 -4.62 5.18 -16.62
C PHE A 34 -4.78 4.83 -18.10
N GLN A 35 -3.67 4.82 -18.83
CA GLN A 35 -3.62 4.35 -20.21
C GLN A 35 -3.04 2.94 -20.26
N PHE A 36 -3.84 1.99 -20.75
CA PHE A 36 -3.47 0.60 -20.88
C PHE A 36 -3.44 0.18 -22.35
N GLU A 37 -2.52 -0.71 -22.67
CA GLU A 37 -2.50 -1.47 -23.92
C GLU A 37 -2.88 -2.92 -23.62
N VAL A 38 -3.92 -3.44 -24.28
CA VAL A 38 -4.25 -4.87 -24.24
C VAL A 38 -3.71 -5.59 -25.47
N LYS A 39 -3.05 -6.73 -25.20
CA LYS A 39 -2.55 -7.67 -26.20
C LYS A 39 -2.98 -9.10 -25.87
N LEU A 40 -3.29 -9.87 -26.91
CA LEU A 40 -3.51 -11.30 -26.85
C LEU A 40 -2.40 -12.02 -27.60
N GLU A 41 -1.66 -12.85 -26.87
CA GLU A 41 -0.59 -13.66 -27.42
C GLU A 41 -0.89 -15.15 -27.25
N LEU A 42 -0.39 -15.98 -28.16
CA LEU A 42 -0.43 -17.42 -27.98
C LEU A 42 0.62 -17.82 -26.95
N SER A 43 0.21 -18.63 -25.98
CA SER A 43 1.05 -19.04 -24.86
C SER A 43 0.83 -20.51 -24.55
N ASN A 44 1.85 -21.17 -24.00
CA ASN A 44 1.75 -22.56 -23.55
C ASN A 44 0.79 -22.74 -22.36
N ARG A 45 0.45 -21.64 -21.67
CA ARG A 45 -0.43 -21.61 -20.51
C ARG A 45 -1.37 -20.41 -20.59
N GLY A 46 -2.57 -20.58 -20.06
CA GLY A 46 -3.56 -19.51 -19.93
C GLY A 46 -3.21 -18.58 -18.80
N LEU A 47 -2.74 -17.38 -19.12
CA LEU A 47 -2.26 -16.43 -18.13
C LEU A 47 -2.74 -15.00 -18.42
N THR A 48 -3.05 -14.28 -17.35
CA THR A 48 -3.30 -12.84 -17.37
C THR A 48 -2.08 -12.16 -16.78
N GLU A 49 -1.48 -11.24 -17.51
CA GLU A 49 -0.29 -10.52 -17.10
C GLU A 49 -0.53 -9.01 -17.15
N ILE A 50 -0.18 -8.33 -16.06
CA ILE A 50 -0.22 -6.87 -15.96
C ILE A 50 1.22 -6.38 -15.92
N VAL A 51 1.66 -5.69 -16.96
CA VAL A 51 3.02 -5.16 -17.10
C VAL A 51 3.00 -3.68 -16.72
N ILE A 52 3.89 -3.29 -15.81
CA ILE A 52 4.04 -1.92 -15.34
C ILE A 52 5.50 -1.51 -15.55
N PRO A 53 5.87 -1.02 -16.74
CA PRO A 53 7.24 -0.58 -17.01
C PRO A 53 7.59 0.68 -16.18
N PRO A 54 8.83 0.81 -15.67
CA PRO A 54 9.93 -0.16 -15.65
C PRO A 54 9.89 -1.10 -14.43
N LEU A 55 8.84 -1.03 -13.60
CA LEU A 55 8.74 -1.71 -12.31
C LEU A 55 8.67 -3.24 -12.43
N GLY A 56 8.07 -3.78 -13.49
CA GLY A 56 8.03 -5.21 -13.75
C GLY A 56 6.65 -5.71 -14.18
N SER A 57 6.30 -6.94 -13.82
CA SER A 57 5.00 -7.53 -14.18
C SER A 57 4.37 -8.33 -13.05
N ILE A 58 3.05 -8.44 -13.12
CA ILE A 58 2.21 -9.25 -12.25
C ILE A 58 1.55 -10.31 -13.12
N SER A 59 1.94 -11.57 -12.96
CA SER A 59 1.48 -12.67 -13.79
C SER A 59 0.60 -13.63 -12.98
N VAL A 60 -0.56 -14.00 -13.52
CA VAL A 60 -1.55 -14.87 -12.88
C VAL A 60 -2.02 -15.94 -13.85
N SER A 61 -1.99 -17.21 -13.43
CA SER A 61 -2.54 -18.32 -14.23
C SER A 61 -4.06 -18.38 -14.05
N THR A 62 -4.82 -17.74 -14.95
CA THR A 62 -6.27 -17.51 -14.79
C THR A 62 -7.14 -18.51 -15.54
N HIS A 63 -6.68 -19.07 -16.66
CA HIS A 63 -7.51 -19.88 -17.56
C HIS A 63 -6.72 -21.04 -18.18
N LYS A 64 -7.40 -21.96 -18.90
CA LYS A 64 -6.77 -23.17 -19.47
C LYS A 64 -6.43 -23.06 -20.95
N THR A 65 -7.03 -22.12 -21.68
CA THR A 65 -6.73 -21.92 -23.11
C THR A 65 -5.30 -21.41 -23.31
N PRO A 66 -4.68 -21.66 -24.48
CA PRO A 66 -3.28 -21.31 -24.75
C PRO A 66 -3.13 -19.83 -25.12
N ILE A 67 -3.69 -18.95 -24.29
CA ILE A 67 -3.73 -17.51 -24.52
C ILE A 67 -3.08 -16.79 -23.35
N ARG A 68 -2.30 -15.76 -23.67
CA ARG A 68 -1.82 -14.77 -22.71
C ARG A 68 -2.58 -13.48 -22.95
N ILE A 69 -3.27 -13.01 -21.92
CA ILE A 69 -3.91 -11.70 -21.90
C ILE A 69 -2.95 -10.75 -21.21
N GLN A 70 -2.32 -9.86 -21.96
CA GLN A 70 -1.36 -8.91 -21.44
C GLN A 70 -1.98 -7.51 -21.41
N PHE A 71 -1.93 -6.87 -20.24
CA PHE A 71 -2.28 -5.48 -20.04
C PHE A 71 -1.00 -4.72 -19.70
N THR A 72 -0.55 -3.82 -20.56
CA THR A 72 0.63 -2.98 -20.32
C THR A 72 0.17 -1.59 -19.91
N LEU A 73 0.58 -1.11 -18.74
CA LEU A 73 0.38 0.28 -18.34
C LEU A 73 1.38 1.15 -19.11
N GLU A 74 0.89 1.95 -20.05
CA GLU A 74 1.73 2.81 -20.90
C GLU A 74 2.03 4.14 -20.23
N SER A 75 1.00 4.76 -19.64
CA SER A 75 1.11 6.07 -19.01
C SER A 75 0.07 6.27 -17.92
N ILE A 76 0.37 7.20 -17.00
CA ILE A 76 -0.54 7.66 -15.96
C ILE A 76 -0.67 9.18 -16.10
N ASN A 77 -1.89 9.67 -16.25
CA ASN A 77 -2.18 11.10 -16.24
C ASN A 77 -2.26 11.59 -14.78
N LEU A 78 -1.20 12.29 -14.36
CA LEU A 78 -1.05 12.77 -12.98
C LEU A 78 -2.08 13.83 -12.59
N GLU A 79 -2.60 14.61 -13.54
CA GLU A 79 -3.60 15.66 -13.30
C GLU A 79 -4.99 15.07 -12.99
N LEU A 80 -5.37 14.03 -13.74
CA LEU A 80 -6.58 13.26 -13.43
C LEU A 80 -6.41 12.48 -12.11
N LEU A 81 -5.22 11.92 -11.88
CA LEU A 81 -4.93 11.18 -10.66
C LEU A 81 -5.02 12.06 -9.40
N SER A 82 -4.48 13.28 -9.43
CA SER A 82 -4.58 14.21 -8.30
C SER A 82 -6.03 14.56 -7.99
N GLY A 83 -6.85 14.80 -9.02
CA GLY A 83 -8.28 15.06 -8.83
C GLY A 83 -9.03 13.91 -8.16
N ILE A 84 -8.66 12.65 -8.44
CA ILE A 84 -9.24 11.46 -7.80
C ILE A 84 -8.83 11.37 -6.32
N LEU A 85 -7.56 11.65 -6.02
CA LEU A 85 -7.03 11.62 -4.65
C LEU A 85 -7.65 12.73 -3.78
N GLU A 86 -7.84 13.93 -4.34
CA GLU A 86 -8.43 15.07 -3.63
C GLU A 86 -9.93 14.92 -3.39
N THR A 87 -10.65 14.30 -4.32
CA THR A 87 -12.09 14.05 -4.17
C THR A 87 -12.40 12.90 -3.20
N GLY A 88 -11.38 12.18 -2.74
CA GLY A 88 -11.56 11.06 -1.82
C GLY A 88 -12.45 9.96 -2.38
N LYS A 89 -12.52 9.82 -3.71
CA LYS A 89 -13.33 8.79 -4.37
C LYS A 89 -12.97 7.43 -3.77
N GLY A 90 -13.94 6.83 -3.10
CA GLY A 90 -13.73 5.56 -2.41
C GLY A 90 -13.32 4.47 -3.38
N GLN A 91 -12.58 3.48 -2.88
CA GLN A 91 -12.15 2.29 -3.64
C GLN A 91 -13.31 1.65 -4.43
N GLN A 92 -14.53 1.66 -3.89
CA GLN A 92 -15.73 1.10 -4.51
C GLN A 92 -16.19 1.85 -5.78
N GLU A 93 -16.12 3.18 -5.81
CA GLU A 93 -16.49 3.96 -7.00
C GLU A 93 -15.49 3.76 -8.12
N LEU A 94 -14.20 3.70 -7.77
CA LEU A 94 -13.12 3.38 -8.68
C LEU A 94 -13.34 2.00 -9.31
N LEU A 95 -13.67 0.98 -8.50
CA LEU A 95 -14.02 -0.36 -8.99
C LEU A 95 -15.24 -0.35 -9.93
N ALA A 96 -16.31 0.38 -9.59
CA ALA A 96 -17.52 0.43 -10.41
C ALA A 96 -17.28 1.11 -11.77
N MET A 97 -16.44 2.15 -11.81
CA MET A 97 -16.03 2.80 -13.06
C MET A 97 -15.20 1.85 -13.93
N PHE A 98 -14.23 1.16 -13.34
CA PHE A 98 -13.43 0.16 -14.07
C PHE A 98 -14.31 -0.96 -14.66
N GLN A 99 -15.35 -1.40 -13.94
CA GLN A 99 -16.28 -2.41 -14.44
C GLN A 99 -17.12 -1.93 -15.62
N SER A 100 -17.71 -0.73 -15.52
CA SER A 100 -18.61 -0.19 -16.55
C SER A 100 -17.88 0.25 -17.81
N THR A 101 -16.83 1.07 -17.68
CA THR A 101 -16.03 1.53 -18.83
C THR A 101 -15.22 0.38 -19.42
N GLY A 102 -14.67 -0.50 -18.57
CA GLY A 102 -13.91 -1.68 -19.01
C GLY A 102 -14.76 -2.64 -19.84
N ALA A 103 -16.03 -2.86 -19.49
CA ALA A 103 -16.92 -3.75 -20.23
C ALA A 103 -17.15 -3.30 -21.69
N GLU A 104 -17.34 -2.01 -21.93
CA GLU A 104 -17.54 -1.47 -23.28
C GLU A 104 -16.26 -1.56 -24.12
N LEU A 105 -15.12 -1.24 -23.52
CA LEU A 105 -13.82 -1.34 -24.17
C LEU A 105 -13.48 -2.79 -24.53
N LEU A 106 -13.73 -3.74 -23.62
CA LEU A 106 -13.57 -5.17 -23.86
C LEU A 106 -14.50 -5.68 -24.96
N ARG A 107 -15.76 -5.21 -25.01
CA ARG A 107 -16.69 -5.55 -26.09
C ARG A 107 -16.15 -5.13 -27.45
N ASN A 108 -15.68 -3.89 -27.58
CA ASN A 108 -15.13 -3.37 -28.84
C ASN A 108 -13.85 -4.11 -29.23
N TYR A 109 -13.01 -4.45 -28.24
CA TYR A 109 -11.82 -5.26 -28.43
C TYR A 109 -12.15 -6.66 -28.98
N VAL A 110 -13.11 -7.36 -28.37
CA VAL A 110 -13.57 -8.67 -28.84
C VAL A 110 -14.11 -8.60 -30.27
N ILE A 111 -14.91 -7.58 -30.60
CA ILE A 111 -15.42 -7.39 -31.97
C ILE A 111 -14.24 -7.21 -32.96
N LYS A 112 -13.25 -6.39 -32.63
CA LYS A 112 -12.04 -6.21 -33.45
C LYS A 112 -11.32 -7.53 -33.69
N LEU A 113 -11.16 -8.36 -32.65
CA LEU A 113 -10.51 -9.68 -32.77
C LEU A 113 -11.28 -10.63 -33.69
N LEU A 114 -12.61 -10.66 -33.58
CA LEU A 114 -13.46 -11.48 -34.44
C LEU A 114 -13.39 -11.04 -35.90
N LEU A 115 -13.36 -9.73 -36.15
CA LEU A 115 -13.17 -9.17 -37.50
C LEU A 115 -11.79 -9.51 -38.06
N LEU A 116 -10.72 -9.37 -37.26
CA LEU A 116 -9.37 -9.75 -37.67
C LEU A 116 -9.27 -11.25 -37.96
N ALA A 117 -9.88 -12.11 -37.14
CA ALA A 117 -9.89 -13.55 -37.38
C ALA A 117 -10.63 -13.90 -38.68
N PHE A 118 -11.75 -13.23 -38.97
CA PHE A 118 -12.50 -13.40 -40.22
C PHE A 118 -11.67 -12.95 -41.43
N LEU A 119 -11.07 -11.76 -41.38
CA LEU A 119 -10.21 -11.23 -42.44
C LEU A 119 -8.96 -12.09 -42.65
N GLY A 120 -8.36 -12.60 -41.57
CA GLY A 120 -7.19 -13.47 -41.62
C GLY A 120 -7.52 -14.83 -42.22
N GLY A 121 -8.71 -15.36 -41.94
CA GLY A 121 -9.24 -16.55 -42.61
C GLY A 121 -9.43 -16.34 -44.12
N MET A 122 -10.01 -15.21 -44.52
CA MET A 122 -10.13 -14.82 -45.94
C MET A 122 -8.76 -14.70 -46.63
N ALA A 123 -7.80 -14.03 -45.97
CA ALA A 123 -6.43 -13.88 -46.47
C ALA A 123 -5.73 -15.23 -46.61
N GLY A 124 -5.94 -16.16 -45.68
CA GLY A 124 -5.41 -17.53 -45.74
C GLY A 124 -5.86 -18.29 -46.99
N THR A 125 -7.10 -18.12 -47.43
CA THR A 125 -7.60 -18.75 -48.67
C THR A 125 -7.09 -18.09 -49.95
N LEU A 126 -6.90 -16.77 -49.93
CA LEU A 126 -6.22 -16.06 -51.01
C LEU A 126 -4.77 -16.54 -51.19
N LEU A 127 -4.04 -16.80 -50.10
CA LEU A 127 -2.69 -17.37 -50.15
C LEU A 127 -2.65 -18.78 -50.75
N LEU A 128 -3.72 -19.56 -50.58
CA LEU A 128 -3.88 -20.88 -51.20
C LEU A 128 -4.28 -20.81 -52.68
N GLY A 129 -4.46 -19.60 -53.24
CA GLY A 129 -4.77 -19.38 -54.66
C GLY A 129 -6.24 -19.52 -55.03
N PHE A 130 -7.13 -19.70 -54.05
CA PHE A 130 -8.57 -19.76 -54.29
C PHE A 130 -9.18 -18.35 -54.27
N THR A 131 -9.79 -17.92 -55.37
CA THR A 131 -10.33 -16.56 -55.53
C THR A 131 -11.86 -16.49 -55.50
N GLY A 132 -12.53 -17.62 -55.26
CA GLY A 132 -14.00 -17.65 -55.19
C GLY A 132 -14.53 -16.93 -53.96
N VAL A 133 -15.48 -16.00 -54.15
CA VAL A 133 -16.12 -15.22 -53.06
C VAL A 133 -16.65 -16.14 -51.95
N TRP A 134 -17.29 -17.25 -52.32
CA TRP A 134 -17.81 -18.24 -51.37
C TRP A 134 -16.72 -19.02 -50.63
N ALA A 135 -15.57 -19.26 -51.27
CA ALA A 135 -14.44 -19.93 -50.63
C ALA A 135 -13.80 -19.01 -49.58
N CYS A 136 -13.57 -17.74 -49.91
CA CYS A 136 -13.08 -16.73 -48.97
C CYS A 136 -14.03 -16.56 -47.78
N PHE A 137 -15.34 -16.48 -48.04
CA PHE A 137 -16.35 -16.34 -46.98
C PHE A 137 -16.36 -17.54 -46.03
N ARG A 138 -16.31 -18.78 -46.56
CA ARG A 138 -16.23 -20.01 -45.73
C ARG A 138 -14.97 -20.04 -44.88
N ALA A 139 -13.83 -19.62 -45.43
CA ALA A 139 -12.58 -19.58 -44.69
C ALA A 139 -12.55 -18.49 -43.62
N GLY A 140 -13.15 -17.33 -43.89
CA GLY A 140 -13.39 -16.31 -42.89
C GLY A 140 -14.25 -16.86 -41.74
N LEU A 141 -15.30 -17.61 -42.04
CA LEU A 141 -16.11 -18.28 -41.01
C LEU A 141 -15.30 -19.29 -40.19
N ILE A 142 -14.41 -20.07 -40.81
CA ILE A 142 -13.52 -21.00 -40.08
C ILE A 142 -12.61 -20.23 -39.10
N GLY A 143 -11.96 -19.16 -39.57
CA GLY A 143 -11.12 -18.30 -38.73
C GLY A 143 -11.91 -17.67 -37.58
N LEU A 144 -13.10 -17.16 -37.87
CA LEU A 144 -14.01 -16.60 -36.87
C LEU A 144 -14.43 -17.66 -35.84
N SER A 145 -14.86 -18.85 -36.29
CA SER A 145 -15.25 -19.95 -35.38
C SER A 145 -14.12 -20.38 -34.47
N MET A 146 -12.88 -20.44 -34.99
CA MET A 146 -11.70 -20.73 -34.17
C MET A 146 -11.47 -19.65 -33.10
N MET A 147 -11.60 -18.37 -33.45
CA MET A 147 -11.43 -17.28 -32.49
C MET A 147 -12.54 -17.26 -31.43
N VAL A 148 -13.80 -17.50 -31.82
CA VAL A 148 -14.92 -17.65 -30.89
C VAL A 148 -14.67 -18.80 -29.92
N LEU A 149 -14.23 -19.96 -30.41
CA LEU A 149 -13.92 -21.12 -29.58
C LEU A 149 -12.84 -20.80 -28.53
N LEU A 150 -11.78 -20.09 -28.94
CA LEU A 150 -10.72 -19.66 -28.04
C LEU A 150 -11.23 -18.68 -26.98
N LEU A 151 -11.96 -17.63 -27.37
CA LEU A 151 -12.47 -16.61 -26.45
C LEU A 151 -13.50 -17.19 -25.46
N VAL A 152 -14.43 -18.00 -25.94
CA VAL A 152 -15.43 -18.67 -25.09
C VAL A 152 -14.74 -19.66 -24.15
N GLY A 153 -13.74 -20.40 -24.62
CA GLY A 153 -12.93 -21.29 -23.77
C GLY A 153 -12.18 -20.52 -22.69
N THR A 154 -11.60 -19.36 -23.03
CA THR A 154 -10.94 -18.46 -22.07
C THR A 154 -11.94 -17.98 -21.02
N TYR A 155 -13.08 -17.44 -21.44
CA TYR A 155 -14.12 -16.93 -20.55
C TYR A 155 -14.68 -18.01 -19.62
N SER A 156 -15.00 -19.19 -20.16
CA SER A 156 -15.60 -20.29 -19.38
C SER A 156 -14.62 -20.92 -18.38
N THR A 157 -13.32 -20.83 -18.63
CA THR A 157 -12.30 -21.38 -17.73
C THR A 157 -11.61 -20.33 -16.85
N TYR A 158 -12.06 -19.08 -16.93
CA TYR A 158 -11.48 -17.95 -16.21
C TYR A 158 -11.78 -18.04 -14.71
N GLN A 159 -10.74 -18.03 -13.88
CA GLN A 159 -10.84 -18.06 -12.43
C GLN A 159 -10.32 -16.76 -11.83
N VAL A 160 -11.24 -15.95 -11.29
CA VAL A 160 -10.91 -14.67 -10.65
C VAL A 160 -10.16 -14.89 -9.33
N ASP A 161 -10.47 -15.96 -8.59
CA ASP A 161 -9.84 -16.26 -7.29
C ASP A 161 -8.32 -16.48 -7.38
N ARG A 162 -7.79 -16.77 -8.57
CA ARG A 162 -6.35 -16.93 -8.80
C ARG A 162 -5.55 -15.65 -8.57
N PHE A 163 -6.20 -14.48 -8.66
CA PHE A 163 -5.58 -13.19 -8.34
C PHE A 163 -5.19 -13.04 -6.87
N ASN A 164 -5.66 -13.92 -5.98
CA ASN A 164 -5.21 -13.97 -4.58
C ASN A 164 -3.79 -14.51 -4.42
N SER A 165 -3.20 -15.09 -5.48
CA SER A 165 -1.84 -15.66 -5.48
C SER A 165 -1.05 -15.22 -6.71
N PRO A 166 -0.81 -13.91 -6.90
CA PRO A 166 -0.13 -13.40 -8.07
C PRO A 166 1.39 -13.63 -8.00
N GLN A 167 2.03 -13.79 -9.16
CA GLN A 167 3.48 -13.84 -9.26
C GLN A 167 4.01 -12.47 -9.66
N PHE A 168 4.85 -11.88 -8.82
CA PHE A 168 5.49 -10.61 -9.09
C PHE A 168 6.87 -10.83 -9.72
N ASN A 169 7.18 -10.03 -10.73
CA ASN A 169 8.47 -10.04 -11.44
C ASN A 169 9.07 -8.63 -11.44
N GLY A 170 10.40 -8.54 -11.53
CA GLY A 170 11.11 -7.26 -11.53
C GLY A 170 11.13 -6.60 -10.14
N ALA A 171 11.16 -5.26 -10.10
CA ALA A 171 11.13 -4.49 -8.87
C ALA A 171 9.82 -4.70 -8.06
N LEU A 172 8.73 -5.10 -8.73
CA LEU A 172 7.46 -5.44 -8.07
C LEU A 172 7.57 -6.65 -7.12
N GLN A 173 8.64 -7.45 -7.19
CA GLN A 173 8.88 -8.53 -6.21
C GLN A 173 8.97 -8.03 -4.76
N ALA A 174 9.38 -6.78 -4.56
CA ALA A 174 9.44 -6.16 -3.24
C ALA A 174 8.08 -5.65 -2.74
N ALA A 175 7.09 -5.46 -3.63
CA ALA A 175 5.83 -4.83 -3.28
C ALA A 175 5.05 -5.56 -2.15
N PRO A 176 4.92 -6.90 -2.15
CA PRO A 176 4.24 -7.60 -1.07
C PRO A 176 4.89 -7.37 0.31
N TRP A 177 6.22 -7.32 0.35
CA TRP A 177 6.96 -7.05 1.59
C TRP A 177 6.69 -5.62 2.09
N VAL A 178 6.71 -4.61 1.20
CA VAL A 178 6.42 -3.22 1.57
C VAL A 178 5.01 -3.06 2.13
N ILE A 179 4.02 -3.68 1.48
CA ILE A 179 2.61 -3.62 1.92
C ILE A 179 2.47 -4.30 3.28
N SER A 180 3.00 -5.52 3.43
CA SER A 180 3.01 -6.25 4.71
C SER A 180 3.67 -5.46 5.83
N PHE A 181 4.79 -4.80 5.56
CA PHE A 181 5.49 -3.98 6.54
C PHE A 181 4.65 -2.76 6.97
N ALA A 182 3.97 -2.10 6.02
CA ALA A 182 3.11 -0.97 6.32
C ALA A 182 1.88 -1.38 7.14
N GLU A 183 1.24 -2.50 6.80
CA GLU A 183 0.14 -3.08 7.58
C GLU A 183 0.58 -3.40 9.01
N GLU A 184 1.73 -4.07 9.15
CA GLU A 184 2.28 -4.41 10.47
C GLU A 184 2.62 -3.16 11.29
N ALA A 185 3.18 -2.12 10.66
CA ALA A 185 3.48 -0.86 11.33
C ALA A 185 2.20 -0.16 11.82
N LEU A 186 1.13 -0.15 11.03
CA LEU A 186 -0.16 0.43 11.42
C LEU A 186 -0.79 -0.34 12.59
N THR A 187 -0.81 -1.67 12.53
CA THR A 187 -1.32 -2.50 13.64
C THR A 187 -0.53 -2.29 14.93
N ARG A 188 0.80 -2.19 14.85
CA ARG A 188 1.65 -1.91 16.03
C ARG A 188 1.41 -0.53 16.64
N VAL A 189 1.01 0.47 15.86
CA VAL A 189 0.64 1.79 16.38
C VAL A 189 -0.67 1.73 17.16
N GLU A 190 -1.65 0.95 16.70
CA GLU A 190 -2.88 0.69 17.46
C GLU A 190 -2.57 -0.03 18.78
N ASP A 191 -1.66 -1.00 18.76
CA ASP A 191 -1.20 -1.69 19.97
C ASP A 191 -0.47 -0.75 20.95
N LEU A 192 0.31 0.21 20.44
CA LEU A 192 0.97 1.24 21.26
C LEU A 192 -0.07 2.13 21.98
N GLY A 193 -1.14 2.52 21.31
CA GLY A 193 -2.23 3.28 21.92
C GLY A 193 -2.89 2.53 23.08
N ASN A 194 -3.12 1.23 22.91
CA ASN A 194 -3.65 0.36 23.98
C ASN A 194 -2.68 0.26 25.17
N GLN A 195 -1.38 0.18 24.93
CA GLN A 195 -0.37 0.14 25.99
C GLN A 195 -0.27 1.47 26.76
N ILE A 196 -0.40 2.61 26.07
CA ILE A 196 -0.41 3.94 26.70
C ILE A 196 -1.62 4.10 27.64
N GLN A 197 -2.79 3.58 27.30
CA GLN A 197 -3.95 3.58 28.21
C GLN A 197 -3.69 2.79 29.50
N VAL A 198 -3.03 1.64 29.41
CA VAL A 198 -2.66 0.83 30.59
C VAL A 198 -1.66 1.57 31.48
N ILE A 199 -0.70 2.28 30.86
CA ILE A 199 0.27 3.12 31.58
C ILE A 199 -0.44 4.29 32.29
N SER A 200 -1.40 4.94 31.62
CA SER A 200 -2.21 6.02 32.22
C SER A 200 -3.01 5.56 33.43
N GLY A 201 -3.63 4.37 33.38
CA GLY A 201 -4.40 3.84 34.52
C GLY A 201 -3.53 3.48 35.73
N ASN A 202 -2.26 3.12 35.50
CA ASN A 202 -1.30 2.88 36.58
C ASN A 202 -0.80 4.20 37.22
N TYR A 203 -0.82 5.32 36.49
CA TYR A 203 -0.47 6.63 37.05
C TYR A 203 -1.51 7.13 38.02
N ASP A 204 -2.79 7.03 37.69
CA ASP A 204 -3.88 7.43 38.60
C ASP A 204 -3.78 6.65 39.93
N TYR A 205 -3.45 5.35 39.86
CA TYR A 205 -3.24 4.51 41.04
C TYR A 205 -2.02 4.91 41.88
N LEU A 206 -0.90 5.28 41.24
CA LEU A 206 0.29 5.77 41.96
C LEU A 206 0.02 7.10 42.67
N PHE A 207 -0.66 8.04 42.01
CA PHE A 207 -0.99 9.32 42.62
C PHE A 207 -2.03 9.18 43.74
N GLU A 208 -3.04 8.31 43.58
CA GLU A 208 -4.02 8.00 44.62
C GLU A 208 -3.35 7.40 45.87
N GLN A 209 -2.35 6.53 45.69
CA GLN A 209 -1.57 5.99 46.81
C GLN A 209 -0.71 7.05 47.51
N ILE A 210 -0.16 8.02 46.78
CA ILE A 210 0.65 9.10 47.36
C ILE A 210 -0.21 10.13 48.09
N GLU A 211 -1.40 10.44 47.59
CA GLU A 211 -2.39 11.26 48.31
C GLU A 211 -2.94 10.54 49.56
N ALA A 212 -3.02 9.20 49.52
CA ALA A 212 -3.42 8.39 50.67
C ALA A 212 -2.33 8.22 51.75
N LEU A 213 -1.07 8.56 51.45
CA LEU A 213 -0.01 8.62 52.44
C LEU A 213 -0.21 9.87 53.31
N GLU A 214 -0.96 9.72 54.41
CA GLU A 214 -0.91 10.71 55.49
C GLU A 214 0.55 10.85 55.96
N PRO A 215 1.03 12.07 56.29
CA PRO A 215 2.39 12.28 56.76
C PRO A 215 2.68 11.32 57.92
N LEU A 216 3.61 10.39 57.70
CA LEU A 216 4.01 9.39 58.68
C LEU A 216 4.65 10.07 59.89
N GLY A 217 3.80 10.47 60.83
CA GLY A 217 4.19 11.11 62.08
C GLY A 217 4.52 12.60 61.91
N SER A 218 4.03 13.40 62.84
CA SER A 218 4.53 14.75 63.10
C SER A 218 5.97 14.65 63.62
N VAL A 219 6.92 14.43 62.72
CA VAL A 219 8.32 14.75 63.01
C VAL A 219 8.34 16.26 63.24
N SER A 220 8.55 16.66 64.49
CA SER A 220 8.63 18.05 64.93
C SER A 220 9.93 18.70 64.41
N GLY A 221 10.13 18.68 63.10
CA GLY A 221 11.13 19.46 62.40
C GLY A 221 10.43 20.66 61.80
N ASP A 222 10.93 21.85 62.10
CA ASP A 222 10.42 23.11 61.53
C ASP A 222 10.71 23.23 60.01
N VAL A 223 11.51 22.32 59.44
CA VAL A 223 11.93 22.33 58.03
C VAL A 223 11.82 20.94 57.41
N ARG A 224 11.10 20.85 56.29
CA ARG A 224 10.96 19.66 55.44
C ARG A 224 11.65 19.90 54.11
N ILE A 225 12.44 18.93 53.65
CA ILE A 225 13.20 19.00 52.41
C ILE A 225 12.82 17.83 51.52
N LEU A 226 12.45 18.11 50.28
CA LEU A 226 12.27 17.10 49.25
C LEU A 226 13.58 16.95 48.47
N HIS A 227 14.11 15.73 48.43
CA HIS A 227 15.32 15.42 47.68
C HIS A 227 14.98 14.60 46.43
N VAL A 228 15.47 15.02 45.27
CA VAL A 228 15.23 14.38 43.97
C VAL A 228 16.53 14.23 43.18
N SER A 229 16.53 13.32 42.21
CA SER A 229 17.66 13.01 41.31
C SER A 229 17.14 12.22 40.12
N ASP A 230 17.91 12.17 39.03
CA ASP A 230 17.72 11.28 37.88
C ASP A 230 16.34 11.42 37.21
N ILE A 231 15.90 12.66 36.97
CA ILE A 231 14.59 12.96 36.39
C ILE A 231 14.53 12.62 34.89
N HIS A 232 15.64 12.76 34.15
CA HIS A 232 15.75 12.37 32.74
C HIS A 232 14.60 12.89 31.84
N ASN A 233 14.38 14.21 31.87
CA ASN A 233 13.32 14.90 31.12
C ASN A 233 11.90 14.37 31.36
N ASN A 234 11.64 13.65 32.47
CA ASN A 234 10.36 13.01 32.70
C ASN A 234 9.31 14.02 33.22
N PRO A 235 8.28 14.37 32.42
CA PRO A 235 7.26 15.34 32.83
C PRO A 235 6.40 14.83 34.00
N VAL A 236 6.26 13.51 34.16
CA VAL A 236 5.49 12.91 35.27
C VAL A 236 6.20 13.15 36.61
N ALA A 237 7.54 13.15 36.62
CA ALA A 237 8.31 13.43 37.81
C ALA A 237 8.11 14.87 38.30
N LEU A 238 7.96 15.83 37.39
CA LEU A 238 7.71 17.24 37.73
C LEU A 238 6.35 17.42 38.42
N GLU A 239 5.30 16.76 37.92
CA GLU A 239 3.98 16.80 38.55
C GLU A 239 4.00 16.14 39.94
N LEU A 240 4.71 15.02 40.07
CA LEU A 240 4.88 14.34 41.36
C LEU A 240 5.62 15.21 42.38
N ILE A 241 6.68 15.92 41.94
CA ILE A 241 7.39 16.89 42.79
C ILE A 241 6.43 17.97 43.27
N SER A 242 5.63 18.56 42.37
CA SER A 242 4.66 19.60 42.73
C SER A 242 3.64 19.12 43.77
N ARG A 243 3.00 17.96 43.54
CA ARG A 243 2.02 17.40 44.50
C ARG A 243 2.66 17.03 45.83
N THR A 244 3.89 16.53 45.81
CA THR A 244 4.62 16.19 47.05
C THR A 244 4.96 17.46 47.83
N VAL A 245 5.35 18.54 47.14
CA VAL A 245 5.60 19.83 47.77
C VAL A 245 4.35 20.36 48.46
N GLU A 246 3.19 20.29 47.81
CA GLU A 246 1.91 20.75 48.33
C GLU A 246 1.40 19.87 49.49
N ASN A 247 1.33 18.55 49.30
CA ASN A 247 0.71 17.63 50.26
C ASN A 247 1.54 17.45 51.54
N PHE A 248 2.86 17.60 51.46
CA PHE A 248 3.77 17.40 52.58
C PHE A 248 4.36 18.70 53.14
N ASP A 249 3.81 19.87 52.81
CA ASP A 249 4.32 21.19 53.24
C ASP A 249 5.85 21.31 53.13
N VAL A 250 6.41 20.92 51.99
CA VAL A 250 7.87 20.95 51.79
C VAL A 250 8.34 22.41 51.81
N ASN A 251 9.50 22.69 52.43
CA ASN A 251 10.06 24.04 52.48
C ASN A 251 11.11 24.30 51.39
N TYR A 252 11.82 23.26 50.95
CA TYR A 252 12.88 23.34 49.93
C TYR A 252 12.94 22.04 49.11
N VAL A 253 13.22 22.16 47.82
CA VAL A 253 13.57 21.03 46.97
C VAL A 253 15.08 21.04 46.71
N ILE A 254 15.75 19.91 46.87
CA ILE A 254 17.14 19.69 46.49
C ILE A 254 17.15 18.66 45.36
N ASP A 255 17.52 19.10 44.17
CA ASP A 255 17.77 18.25 43.01
C ASP A 255 19.26 18.01 42.85
N THR A 256 19.65 16.74 42.82
CA THR A 256 21.04 16.29 42.71
C THR A 256 21.47 15.88 41.30
N GLY A 257 20.66 16.18 40.30
CA GLY A 257 21.09 16.21 38.91
C GLY A 257 20.49 15.11 38.05
N ASP A 258 21.00 15.02 36.82
CA ASP A 258 20.47 14.21 35.72
C ASP A 258 19.01 14.58 35.43
N LEU A 259 18.77 15.89 35.35
CA LEU A 259 17.50 16.46 34.94
C LEU A 259 17.26 16.24 33.43
N SER A 260 18.32 16.23 32.64
CA SER A 260 18.30 16.02 31.19
C SER A 260 19.00 14.73 30.77
N ASP A 261 18.62 14.15 29.62
CA ASP A 261 19.28 12.95 29.06
C ASP A 261 20.55 13.29 28.27
N TYR A 262 20.48 14.36 27.47
CA TYR A 262 21.54 14.72 26.53
C TYR A 262 22.12 16.12 26.77
N GLY A 263 21.61 16.86 27.76
CA GLY A 263 22.11 18.19 28.13
C GLY A 263 21.93 19.25 27.05
N THR A 264 20.95 19.11 26.16
CA THR A 264 20.72 20.06 25.06
C THR A 264 19.90 21.28 25.50
N ALA A 265 20.07 22.40 24.82
CA ALA A 265 19.29 23.61 25.10
C ALA A 265 17.78 23.44 24.86
N LEU A 266 17.38 22.48 24.01
CA LEU A 266 15.97 22.18 23.75
C LEU A 266 15.33 21.42 24.92
N GLU A 267 16.09 20.50 25.54
CA GLU A 267 15.64 19.77 26.73
C GLU A 267 15.44 20.69 27.93
N GLY A 268 16.24 21.74 28.06
CA GLY A 268 16.04 22.78 29.07
C GLY A 268 14.70 23.53 28.98
N LEU A 269 13.96 23.43 27.86
CA LEU A 269 12.60 23.98 27.78
C LEU A 269 11.56 23.07 28.45
N LEU A 270 11.85 21.78 28.59
CA LEU A 270 10.98 20.80 29.25
C LEU A 270 10.97 20.98 30.78
N THR A 271 11.88 21.80 31.32
CA THR A 271 12.02 22.06 32.76
C THR A 271 11.23 23.28 33.23
N GLY A 272 10.43 23.92 32.36
CA GLY A 272 9.68 25.13 32.69
C GLY A 272 8.74 24.98 33.89
N GLY A 273 8.20 23.78 34.12
CA GLY A 273 7.36 23.48 35.29
C GLY A 273 8.08 23.59 36.64
N LEU A 274 9.42 23.50 36.67
CA LEU A 274 10.20 23.70 37.91
C LEU A 274 10.13 25.15 38.42
N ALA A 275 9.99 26.12 37.51
CA ALA A 275 9.89 27.54 37.85
C ALA A 275 8.56 27.89 38.53
N GLU A 276 7.54 27.03 38.39
CA GLU A 276 6.20 27.23 38.92
C GLU A 276 6.05 26.69 40.36
N LEU A 277 7.07 26.00 40.89
CA LEU A 277 7.05 25.47 42.25
C LEU A 277 7.01 26.63 43.28
N PRO A 278 6.15 26.54 44.31
CA PRO A 278 5.98 27.62 45.29
C PRO A 278 7.12 27.73 46.31
N VAL A 279 8.15 26.89 46.20
CA VAL A 279 9.25 26.73 47.18
C VAL A 279 10.61 26.81 46.49
N PRO A 280 11.69 27.20 47.18
CA PRO A 280 12.99 27.31 46.56
C PRO A 280 13.52 25.95 46.08
N TYR A 281 14.08 25.94 44.86
CA TYR A 281 14.62 24.77 44.19
C TYR A 281 16.14 24.90 44.08
N LEU A 282 16.88 24.03 44.78
CA LEU A 282 18.33 23.96 44.71
C LEU A 282 18.73 22.86 43.71
N PHE A 283 19.34 23.27 42.60
CA PHE A 283 19.81 22.34 41.57
C PHE A 283 21.33 22.14 41.64
N VAL A 284 21.76 20.89 41.65
CA VAL A 284 23.15 20.47 41.51
C VAL A 284 23.26 19.63 40.22
N PRO A 285 23.98 20.10 39.18
CA PRO A 285 24.02 19.41 37.90
C PRO A 285 24.69 18.03 38.00
N GLY A 286 24.09 17.05 37.34
CA GLY A 286 24.58 15.67 37.22
C GLY A 286 25.57 15.50 36.06
N ASN A 287 25.84 14.25 35.67
CA ASN A 287 26.75 13.97 34.57
C ASN A 287 26.10 14.12 33.18
N HIS A 288 24.77 14.09 33.10
CA HIS A 288 24.03 14.35 31.86
C HIS A 288 23.70 15.84 31.66
N ASP A 289 23.80 16.66 32.71
CA ASP A 289 23.46 18.08 32.65
C ASP A 289 24.64 18.93 32.14
N SER A 290 24.39 19.66 31.05
CA SER A 290 25.42 20.51 30.44
C SER A 290 25.39 21.94 30.99
N PRO A 291 26.43 22.75 30.72
CA PRO A 291 26.39 24.19 31.01
C PRO A 291 25.18 24.90 30.37
N ALA A 292 24.67 24.41 29.24
CA ALA A 292 23.49 24.97 28.59
C ALA A 292 22.20 24.65 29.36
N THR A 293 22.10 23.47 29.99
CA THR A 293 21.01 23.11 30.90
C THR A 293 20.99 24.05 32.10
N VAL A 294 22.14 24.27 32.72
CA VAL A 294 22.29 25.19 33.87
C VAL A 294 21.94 26.63 33.50
N GLU A 295 22.41 27.12 32.35
CA GLU A 295 22.11 28.48 31.89
C GLU A 295 20.61 28.69 31.63
N THR A 296 19.92 27.65 31.14
CA THR A 296 18.47 27.69 30.93
C THR A 296 17.73 27.74 32.26
N LEU A 297 18.12 26.92 33.24
CA LEU A 297 17.53 26.93 34.57
C LEU A 297 17.77 28.23 35.33
N GLN A 298 18.93 28.88 35.16
CA GLN A 298 19.22 30.18 35.79
C GLN A 298 18.38 31.36 35.25
N LYS A 299 17.75 31.20 34.09
CA LYS A 299 16.88 32.22 33.49
C LYS A 299 15.46 32.19 34.05
N HIS A 300 15.14 31.16 34.82
CA HIS A 300 13.84 30.91 35.44
C HIS A 300 13.98 30.97 36.96
#